data_AF-A0AAD2CD37-F1
#
_entry.id   AF-A0AAD2CD37-F1
#
_cell.length_a   1.000
_cell.length_b   1.000
_cell.length_c   1.000
_cell.angle_alpha   90.00
_cell.angle_beta   90.00
_cell.angle_gamma   90.00
#
_symmetry.space_group_name_H-M   'P 1'
#
loop_
_entity.id
_entity.type
_entity.pdbx_description
1 polymer ?
#
loop_
_entity_poly.entity_id
_entity_poly.type
_entity_poly.pdbx_seq_one_letter_code
_entity_poly.pdbx_strand_id
1 'polypeptide(L)'
;MIGLDPTFPVAFGPLPAESSNVELGLAPASEINLAYSDIETIAEAGSQSRLDGVVHFGDSVLSALELCAGIGTFGIDHIADLLGESTT
;
A
#
# COMPACT_ATOMS: atom_id res chain seq x y z
N MET A 1 4.79 -4.03 -20.38
CA MET A 1 4.51 -2.86 -19.54
C MET A 1 5.04 -3.18 -18.15
N ILE A 2 6.25 -2.71 -17.85
CA ILE A 2 6.80 -2.81 -16.50
C ILE A 2 6.13 -1.68 -15.75
N GLY A 3 5.11 -2.00 -14.98
CA GLY A 3 4.28 -1.04 -14.27
C GLY A 3 3.10 -1.81 -13.74
N LEU A 4 2.86 -1.71 -12.43
CA LEU A 4 1.62 -2.26 -11.91
C LEU A 4 0.49 -1.40 -12.47
N ASP A 5 -0.43 -2.04 -13.19
CA ASP A 5 -1.66 -1.39 -13.61
C ASP A 5 -2.29 -0.76 -12.36
N PRO A 6 -2.48 0.57 -12.33
CA PRO A 6 -3.00 1.23 -11.14
C PRO A 6 -4.36 0.67 -10.77
N THR A 7 -5.14 0.14 -11.74
CA THR A 7 -6.47 -0.45 -11.53
C THR A 7 -6.46 -1.93 -11.17
N PHE A 8 -5.29 -2.54 -10.97
CA PHE A 8 -5.19 -3.95 -10.63
C PHE A 8 -5.68 -4.20 -9.19
N PRO A 9 -6.72 -5.03 -8.98
CA PRO A 9 -7.21 -5.32 -7.65
C PRO A 9 -6.19 -6.14 -6.87
N VAL A 10 -5.97 -5.78 -5.60
CA VAL A 10 -5.03 -6.46 -4.71
C VAL A 10 -5.78 -6.99 -3.50
N ALA A 11 -5.58 -8.27 -3.21
CA ALA A 11 -6.12 -8.91 -2.03
C ALA A 11 -5.01 -9.52 -1.16
N PHE A 12 -5.14 -9.36 0.15
CA PHE A 12 -4.30 -10.00 1.15
C PHE A 12 -5.16 -10.86 2.07
N GLY A 13 -4.76 -12.10 2.28
CA GLY A 13 -5.45 -13.03 3.17
C GLY A 13 -5.39 -14.48 2.71
N PRO A 14 -5.97 -15.41 3.50
CA PRO A 14 -6.67 -15.13 4.75
C PRO A 14 -5.73 -14.73 5.89
N LEU A 15 -6.13 -13.74 6.69
CA LEU A 15 -5.49 -13.41 7.96
C LEU A 15 -6.27 -14.12 9.08
N PRO A 16 -5.69 -15.12 9.77
CA PRO A 16 -6.42 -15.92 10.76
C PRO A 16 -6.93 -15.10 11.94
N ALA A 17 -7.95 -15.63 12.63
CA ALA A 17 -8.34 -15.11 13.93
C ALA A 17 -7.16 -15.15 14.91
N GLU A 18 -7.11 -14.19 15.84
CA GLU A 18 -6.14 -14.10 16.93
C GLU A 18 -4.67 -13.99 16.49
N SER A 19 -4.41 -13.71 15.21
CA SER A 19 -3.06 -13.67 14.62
C SER A 19 -2.30 -12.36 14.82
N SER A 20 -2.86 -11.39 15.55
CA SER A 20 -2.20 -10.11 15.84
C SER A 20 -1.00 -10.31 16.75
N ASN A 21 0.12 -9.67 16.42
CA ASN A 21 1.31 -9.64 17.28
C ASN A 21 1.19 -8.62 18.43
N VAL A 22 0.19 -7.74 18.41
CA VAL A 22 -0.02 -6.70 19.42
C VAL A 22 -1.04 -7.15 20.46
N GLU A 23 -2.15 -7.71 20.01
CA GLU A 23 -3.25 -8.23 20.85
C GLU A 23 -3.31 -9.76 20.73
N LEU A 24 -2.31 -10.42 21.30
CA LEU A 24 -2.09 -11.87 21.22
C LEU A 24 -3.30 -12.65 21.74
N GLY A 25 -3.82 -13.60 20.95
CA GLY A 25 -4.95 -14.43 21.36
C GLY A 25 -6.30 -13.70 21.37
N LEU A 26 -6.36 -12.48 20.85
CA LEU A 26 -7.56 -11.62 20.92
C LEU A 26 -7.96 -11.06 19.55
N ALA A 27 -7.02 -10.53 18.79
CA ALA A 27 -7.31 -9.87 17.51
C ALA A 27 -6.63 -10.57 16.33
N PRO A 28 -7.27 -10.60 15.13
CA PRO A 28 -8.67 -10.23 14.89
C PRO A 28 -9.63 -11.27 15.49
N ALA A 29 -10.87 -10.89 15.83
CA ALA A 29 -11.84 -11.79 16.46
C ALA A 29 -12.32 -12.93 15.55
N SER A 30 -12.15 -12.78 14.24
CA SER A 30 -12.42 -13.79 13.21
C SER A 30 -11.39 -13.66 12.11
N GLU A 31 -11.36 -14.64 11.20
CA GLU A 31 -10.60 -14.51 9.96
C GLU A 31 -11.04 -13.26 9.20
N ILE A 32 -10.07 -12.53 8.64
CA ILE A 32 -10.31 -11.36 7.80
C ILE A 32 -9.59 -11.51 6.46
N ASN A 33 -10.20 -10.93 5.42
CA ASN A 33 -9.61 -10.76 4.10
C ASN A 33 -9.58 -9.27 3.78
N LEU A 34 -8.44 -8.76 3.33
CA LEU A 34 -8.30 -7.37 2.91
C LEU A 34 -8.34 -7.34 1.38
N ALA A 35 -9.23 -6.56 0.80
CA ALA A 35 -9.36 -6.41 -0.64
C ALA A 35 -9.41 -4.92 -1.00
N TYR A 36 -8.60 -4.55 -1.98
CA TYR A 36 -8.45 -3.18 -2.47
C TYR A 36 -8.66 -3.18 -3.99
N SER A 37 -9.37 -2.19 -4.50
CA SER A 37 -9.71 -2.09 -5.93
C SER A 37 -8.52 -1.77 -6.82
N ASP A 38 -7.54 -1.07 -6.28
CA ASP A 38 -6.42 -0.47 -7.00
C ASP A 38 -5.28 -0.15 -6.02
N ILE A 39 -4.11 0.19 -6.58
CA ILE A 39 -2.92 0.49 -5.79
C ILE A 39 -3.03 1.82 -5.04
N GLU A 40 -3.78 2.79 -5.57
CA GLU A 40 -4.00 4.08 -4.91
C GLU A 40 -4.79 3.87 -3.60
N THR A 41 -5.82 3.03 -3.64
CA THR A 41 -6.61 2.65 -2.45
C THR A 41 -5.73 1.96 -1.40
N ILE A 42 -4.74 1.15 -1.81
CA ILE A 42 -3.77 0.57 -0.86
C ILE A 42 -2.89 1.65 -0.25
N ALA A 43 -2.42 2.61 -1.04
CA ALA A 43 -1.59 3.71 -0.55
C ALA A 43 -2.35 4.58 0.46
N GLU A 44 -3.64 4.84 0.21
CA GLU A 44 -4.53 5.54 1.14
C GLU A 44 -4.75 4.73 2.43
N ALA A 45 -5.11 3.45 2.32
CA ALA A 45 -5.29 2.58 3.49
C ALA A 45 -4.00 2.43 4.32
N GLY A 46 -2.85 2.29 3.64
CA GLY A 46 -1.54 2.23 4.27
C GLY A 46 -1.18 3.54 4.99
N SER A 47 -1.53 4.68 4.40
CA SER A 47 -1.37 6.00 5.01
C SER A 47 -2.25 6.17 6.25
N GLN A 48 -3.54 5.81 6.14
CA GLN A 48 -4.49 5.85 7.27
C GLN A 48 -4.06 4.94 8.42
N SER A 49 -3.49 3.76 8.13
CA SER A 49 -3.00 2.83 9.17
C SER A 49 -1.94 3.45 10.10
N ARG A 50 -1.24 4.50 9.66
CA ARG A 50 -0.27 5.23 10.48
C ARG A 50 -0.95 6.11 11.53
N LEU A 51 -2.13 6.63 11.21
CA LEU A 51 -2.97 7.36 12.15
C LEU A 51 -3.65 6.39 13.11
N ASP A 52 -4.17 5.27 12.60
CA ASP A 52 -4.83 4.25 13.41
C ASP A 52 -3.87 3.61 14.42
N GLY A 53 -2.61 3.40 14.02
CA GLY A 53 -1.53 2.96 14.90
C GLY A 53 -0.97 4.05 15.83
N VAL A 54 -1.45 5.30 15.71
CA VAL A 54 -1.03 6.46 16.52
C VAL A 54 0.48 6.71 16.47
N VAL A 55 1.09 6.46 15.31
CA VAL A 55 2.54 6.62 15.09
C VAL A 55 2.92 7.87 14.29
N HIS A 56 1.95 8.52 13.64
CA HIS A 56 2.15 9.76 12.88
C HIS A 56 1.07 10.81 13.16
N PHE A 57 1.39 12.08 12.96
CA PHE A 57 0.43 13.19 12.98
C PHE A 57 -0.30 13.30 11.63
N GLY A 58 -1.56 13.75 11.65
CA GLY A 58 -2.40 13.90 10.45
C GLY A 58 -1.71 14.63 9.30
N ASP A 59 -1.18 15.83 9.56
CA ASP A 59 -0.51 16.64 8.54
C ASP A 59 0.75 15.97 7.96
N SER A 60 1.44 15.15 8.76
CA SER A 60 2.60 14.39 8.31
C SER A 60 2.21 13.29 7.33
N VAL A 61 1.04 12.65 7.50
CA VAL A 61 0.57 11.60 6.61
C VAL A 61 0.18 12.19 5.25
N LEU A 62 -0.57 13.30 5.24
CA LEU A 62 -0.95 13.99 4.00
C LEU A 62 0.28 14.49 3.23
N SER A 63 1.22 15.13 3.93
CA SER A 63 2.45 15.63 3.31
C SER A 63 3.33 14.51 2.76
N ALA A 64 3.38 13.35 3.43
CA ALA A 64 4.14 12.20 2.95
C ALA A 64 3.51 11.55 1.71
N LEU A 65 2.18 11.48 1.63
CA LEU A 65 1.49 10.96 0.45
C LEU A 65 1.77 11.83 -0.78
N GLU A 66 1.71 13.16 -0.63
CA GLU A 66 2.08 14.11 -1.69
C GLU A 66 3.55 13.99 -2.08
N LEU A 67 4.47 13.95 -1.10
CA LEU A 67 5.91 13.83 -1.35
C LEU A 67 6.27 12.55 -2.11
N CYS A 68 5.59 11.44 -1.81
CA CYS A 68 5.86 10.14 -2.42
C CYS A 68 5.14 9.93 -3.76
N ALA A 69 4.21 10.80 -4.14
CA ALA A 69 3.48 10.70 -5.38
C ALA A 69 4.44 10.68 -6.59
N GLY A 70 4.29 9.69 -7.46
CA GLY A 70 5.09 9.55 -8.68
C GLY A 70 6.50 8.93 -8.51
N ILE A 71 6.96 8.64 -7.28
CA ILE A 71 8.24 7.93 -7.08
C ILE A 71 8.22 6.55 -7.76
N GLY A 72 7.09 5.85 -7.69
CA GLY A 72 6.90 4.56 -8.38
C GLY A 72 7.02 4.69 -9.89
N THR A 73 6.38 5.71 -10.49
CA THR A 73 6.47 6.03 -11.92
C THR A 73 7.91 6.32 -12.31
N PHE A 74 8.61 7.17 -11.56
CA PHE A 74 10.03 7.47 -11.80
C PHE A 74 10.91 6.20 -11.77
N GLY A 75 10.67 5.30 -10.79
CA GLY A 75 11.40 4.04 -10.70
C GLY A 75 11.16 3.12 -11.90
N ILE A 76 9.92 3.04 -12.37
CA ILE A 76 9.54 2.30 -13.57
C ILE A 76 10.21 2.88 -14.83
N ASP A 77 10.13 4.20 -15.01
CA ASP A 77 10.73 4.88 -16.16
C ASP A 77 12.24 4.64 -16.18
N HIS A 78 12.89 4.74 -15.02
CA HIS A 78 14.31 4.46 -14.89
C HIS A 78 14.66 3.00 -15.21
N ILE A 79 13.84 2.04 -14.80
CA ILE A 79 14.04 0.62 -15.14
C ILE A 79 13.88 0.41 -16.65
N ALA A 80 12.87 1.03 -17.28
CA ALA A 80 12.64 0.94 -18.71
C ALA A 80 13.84 1.49 -19.50
N ASP A 81 14.36 2.65 -19.09
CA ASP A 81 15.59 3.24 -19.64
C ASP A 81 16.79 2.28 -19.55
N LEU A 82 16.99 1.64 -18.39
CA LEU A 82 18.08 0.67 -18.18
C LEU A 82 17.95 -0.58 -19.06
N LEU A 83 16.71 -0.98 -19.39
CA LEU A 83 16.42 -2.13 -20.26
C LEU A 83 16.43 -1.76 -21.75
N GLY A 84 16.56 -0.47 -22.09
CA GLY A 84 16.46 0.01 -23.47
C GLY A 84 15.03 -0.07 -24.04
N GLU A 85 14.03 -0.19 -23.17
CA GLU A 85 12.61 -0.17 -23.53
C GLU A 85 12.13 1.28 -23.52
N SER A 86 11.86 1.88 -24.69
CA SER A 86 11.40 3.27 -24.77
C SER A 86 9.95 3.37 -24.30
N THR A 87 9.69 4.19 -23.27
CA THR A 87 8.35 4.57 -22.79
C THR A 87 7.77 5.70 -23.63
N THR A 88 7.49 5.44 -24.91
CA THR A 88 6.69 6.35 -25.77
C THR A 88 5.20 6.13 -25.59
#